data_AF-A0A9P7A5J7-F1
#
_entry.id   AF-A0A9P7A5J7-F1
#
_cell.length_a   1.000
_cell.length_b   1.000
_cell.length_c   1.000
_cell.angle_alpha   90.00
_cell.angle_beta   90.00
_cell.angle_gamma   90.00
#
_symmetry.space_group_name_H-M   'P 1'
#
loop_
_entity.id
_entity.type
_entity.pdbx_description
1 polymer ?
#
loop_
_entity_poly.entity_id
_entity_poly.type
_entity_poly.pdbx_seq_one_letter_code
_entity_poly.pdbx_strand_id
1 'polypeptide(L)'
;KVVLSKEARAALKHSRQEKSHQFKDALDDAWNQLDDATKTIATSHHISVCRVQNDLYIGRGLLRSRCSKLNAWNVHYAHFLTHFAAGNQGRGTLKSLVHEHRDEYLRLSKDKQDDILAEYADWKKTKATGLHVSTKSKVNDITQTLKAVENEVRPPFILTYKLTDTYLNCHTGTETILYTMRGSMDLPLRGVAFATEGVQHFMGSVMGVDNQNLVSKMEGFAVQGMKGAATNHKQQVSAIRSKIRDIVNTKLKLITGDPDAKMQWTHYFHNIVQRYQVTIKGWPDNIPFANLSQASSARPDLEMLYSKWESNQIQWKVLTDEEFVELHSNHQEQIDRDEIIDHRRRTRSDKGTKRKGATAANPSRCKKYKSSETVEDDDHSDE
;
A
#
# COMPACT_ATOMS: atom_id res chain seq x y z
N LYS A 1 1.07 17.13 27.41
CA LYS A 1 2.09 17.03 26.33
C LYS A 1 3.39 17.56 26.91
N VAL A 2 4.36 16.68 27.17
CA VAL A 2 5.66 17.12 27.71
C VAL A 2 6.44 17.75 26.56
N VAL A 3 6.56 19.07 26.58
CA VAL A 3 7.27 19.83 25.57
C VAL A 3 8.73 19.87 26.00
N LEU A 4 9.56 19.01 25.41
CA LEU A 4 11.00 18.99 25.70
C LEU A 4 11.58 20.39 25.46
N SER A 5 12.44 20.86 26.37
CA SER A 5 13.14 22.13 26.18
C SER A 5 13.99 22.09 24.92
N LYS A 6 14.26 23.27 24.34
CA LYS A 6 15.05 23.39 23.11
C LYS A 6 16.45 22.77 23.28
N GLU A 7 17.03 22.94 24.47
CA GLU A 7 18.33 22.38 24.86
C GLU A 7 18.30 20.85 24.98
N ALA A 8 17.26 20.27 25.59
CA ALA A 8 17.13 18.82 25.69
C ALA A 8 16.96 18.15 24.31
N ARG A 9 16.32 18.84 23.35
CA ARG A 9 16.23 18.36 21.96
C ARG A 9 17.56 18.48 21.22
N ALA A 10 18.33 19.54 21.48
CA ALA A 10 19.66 19.72 20.90
C ALA A 10 20.63 18.63 21.41
N ALA A 11 20.62 18.35 22.72
CA ALA A 11 21.43 17.29 23.32
C ALA A 11 21.08 15.89 22.77
N LEU A 12 19.79 15.58 22.58
CA LEU A 12 19.37 14.33 21.96
C LEU A 12 19.76 14.22 20.48
N LYS A 13 19.76 15.33 19.74
CA LYS A 13 20.23 15.37 18.35
C LYS A 13 21.73 15.11 18.28
N HIS A 14 22.50 15.72 19.17
CA HIS A 14 23.94 15.51 19.28
C HIS A 14 24.27 14.04 19.62
N SER A 15 23.63 13.46 20.63
CA SER A 15 23.84 12.05 21.01
C SER A 15 23.45 11.07 19.89
N ARG A 16 22.45 11.40 19.05
CA ARG A 16 22.10 10.60 17.88
C ARG A 16 23.14 10.71 16.76
N GLN A 17 23.71 11.89 16.55
CA GLN A 17 24.77 12.10 15.58
C GLN A 17 26.03 11.33 15.99
N GLU A 18 26.39 11.40 17.27
CA GLU A 18 27.54 10.68 17.83
C GLU A 18 27.41 9.16 17.67
N LYS A 19 26.25 8.59 17.98
CA LYS A 19 25.99 7.15 17.72
C LYS A 19 26.02 6.79 16.25
N SER A 20 25.56 7.69 15.37
CA SER A 20 25.64 7.48 13.93
C SER A 20 27.07 7.56 13.40
N HIS A 21 27.93 8.37 14.02
CA HIS A 21 29.35 8.43 13.70
C HIS A 21 30.05 7.16 14.14
N GLN A 22 29.87 6.75 15.40
CA GLN A 22 30.43 5.48 15.91
C GLN A 22 30.02 4.26 15.07
N PHE A 23 28.79 4.24 14.56
CA PHE A 23 28.33 3.17 13.66
C PHE A 23 29.02 3.19 12.30
N LYS A 24 29.31 4.37 11.75
CA LYS A 24 30.04 4.50 10.48
C LYS A 24 31.50 4.11 10.67
N ASP A 25 32.12 4.54 11.77
CA ASP A 25 33.50 4.20 12.09
C ASP A 25 33.65 2.66 12.23
N ALA A 26 32.70 1.99 12.89
CA ALA A 26 32.68 0.53 12.98
C ALA A 26 32.47 -0.18 11.62
N LEU A 27 31.74 0.44 10.68
CA LEU A 27 31.61 -0.10 9.32
C LEU A 27 32.92 0.08 8.55
N ASP A 28 33.55 1.24 8.64
CA ASP A 28 34.82 1.52 7.97
C ASP A 28 35.92 0.57 8.49
N ASP A 29 35.95 0.29 9.79
CA ASP A 29 36.84 -0.71 10.40
C ASP A 29 36.61 -2.12 9.83
N ALA A 30 35.35 -2.53 9.64
CA ALA A 30 35.04 -3.83 9.04
C ALA A 30 35.46 -3.90 7.56
N TRP A 31 35.31 -2.82 6.80
CA TRP A 31 35.78 -2.73 5.43
C TRP A 31 37.31 -2.81 5.34
N ASN A 32 38.01 -2.17 6.28
CA ASN A 32 39.46 -2.25 6.38
C ASN A 32 39.93 -3.69 6.65
N GLN A 33 39.27 -4.41 7.57
CA GLN A 33 39.57 -5.82 7.84
C GLN A 33 39.36 -6.72 6.62
N LEU A 34 38.31 -6.47 5.83
CA LEU A 34 38.04 -7.22 4.60
C LEU A 34 39.11 -6.95 3.53
N ASP A 35 39.58 -5.70 3.42
CA ASP A 35 40.64 -5.32 2.50
C ASP A 35 41.98 -5.95 2.87
N ASP A 36 42.30 -6.01 4.16
CA ASP A 36 43.51 -6.66 4.67
C ASP A 36 43.48 -8.18 4.49
N ALA A 37 42.33 -8.82 4.72
CA ALA A 37 42.13 -10.22 4.38
C ALA A 37 42.33 -10.47 2.89
N THR A 38 41.85 -9.56 2.04
CA THR A 38 41.99 -9.68 0.59
C THR A 38 43.45 -9.56 0.13
N LYS A 39 44.21 -8.63 0.70
CA LYS A 39 45.67 -8.50 0.47
C LYS A 39 46.43 -9.75 0.92
N THR A 40 46.03 -10.35 2.04
CA THR A 40 46.63 -11.58 2.58
C THR A 40 46.43 -12.77 1.63
N ILE A 41 45.23 -12.91 1.05
CA ILE A 41 44.94 -13.95 0.04
C ILE A 41 45.73 -13.69 -1.25
N ALA A 42 45.83 -12.44 -1.68
CA ALA A 42 46.58 -12.09 -2.88
C ALA A 42 48.08 -12.44 -2.75
N THR A 43 48.68 -12.08 -1.62
CA THR A 43 50.10 -12.32 -1.35
C THR A 43 50.41 -13.82 -1.19
N SER A 44 49.59 -14.57 -0.45
CA SER A 44 49.76 -16.03 -0.26
C SER A 44 49.67 -16.85 -1.54
N HIS A 45 48.87 -16.40 -2.51
CA HIS A 45 48.68 -17.11 -3.78
C HIS A 45 49.43 -16.50 -4.96
N HIS A 46 50.23 -15.44 -4.74
CA HIS A 46 50.91 -14.66 -5.80
C HIS A 46 49.93 -14.16 -6.90
N ILE A 47 48.71 -13.83 -6.48
CA ILE A 47 47.66 -13.28 -7.32
C ILE A 47 47.50 -11.79 -6.98
N SER A 48 47.09 -10.96 -7.94
CA SER A 48 46.87 -9.54 -7.65
C SER A 48 45.68 -9.33 -6.69
N VAL A 49 45.82 -8.36 -5.78
CA VAL A 49 44.78 -8.00 -4.79
C VAL A 49 43.43 -7.73 -5.47
N CYS A 50 43.47 -7.05 -6.61
CA CYS A 50 42.28 -6.68 -7.39
C CYS A 50 41.51 -7.90 -7.93
N ARG A 51 42.19 -9.00 -8.28
CA ARG A 51 41.52 -10.23 -8.74
C ARG A 51 40.78 -10.93 -7.59
N VAL A 52 41.38 -10.95 -6.40
CA VAL A 52 40.77 -11.52 -5.20
C VAL A 52 39.60 -10.65 -4.70
N GLN A 53 39.72 -9.33 -4.76
CA GLN A 53 38.61 -8.41 -4.44
C GLN A 53 37.40 -8.65 -5.35
N ASN A 54 37.62 -8.81 -6.65
CA ASN A 54 36.54 -9.09 -7.59
C ASN A 54 35.84 -10.43 -7.33
N ASP A 55 36.59 -11.46 -6.93
CA ASP A 55 36.02 -12.78 -6.62
C ASP A 55 35.27 -12.80 -5.27
N LEU A 56 35.64 -11.94 -4.30
CA LEU A 56 34.97 -11.81 -2.99
C LEU A 56 33.74 -10.90 -3.02
N TYR A 57 33.76 -9.80 -3.80
CA TYR A 57 32.65 -8.84 -3.87
C TYR A 57 31.53 -9.26 -4.84
N ILE A 58 31.82 -10.11 -5.82
CA ILE A 58 30.79 -10.71 -6.66
C ILE A 58 30.24 -11.94 -5.92
N GLY A 59 29.21 -11.70 -5.09
CA GLY A 59 28.21 -12.72 -4.83
C GLY A 59 27.80 -13.32 -6.17
N ARG A 60 27.89 -14.66 -6.32
CA ARG A 60 27.57 -15.43 -7.53
C ARG A 60 26.23 -15.01 -8.13
N GLY A 61 26.23 -13.97 -8.97
CA GLY A 61 25.17 -13.63 -9.91
C GLY A 61 25.24 -14.59 -11.09
N LEU A 62 24.90 -15.85 -10.84
CA LEU A 62 24.86 -16.92 -11.85
C LEU A 62 23.42 -17.30 -12.19
N LEU A 63 22.50 -16.33 -12.31
CA LEU A 63 21.37 -16.49 -13.23
C LEU A 63 21.84 -16.02 -14.60
N ARG A 64 22.64 -16.87 -15.25
CA ARG A 64 23.06 -16.68 -16.63
C ARG A 64 21.83 -16.74 -17.52
N SER A 65 21.20 -15.59 -17.77
CA SER A 65 20.48 -15.44 -19.04
C SER A 65 21.52 -15.69 -20.14
N ARG A 66 21.27 -16.67 -21.01
CA ARG A 66 22.10 -16.91 -22.19
C ARG A 66 22.17 -15.60 -22.97
N CYS A 67 23.29 -14.89 -22.84
CA CYS A 67 23.59 -13.78 -23.74
C CYS A 67 23.69 -14.37 -25.15
N SER A 68 22.67 -14.11 -25.98
CA SER A 68 22.75 -14.37 -27.42
C SER A 68 24.01 -13.69 -27.97
N LYS A 69 24.68 -14.32 -28.93
CA LYS A 69 25.86 -13.75 -29.60
C LYS A 69 25.57 -12.30 -29.98
N LEU A 70 26.41 -11.37 -29.52
CA LEU A 70 26.30 -9.95 -29.85
C LEU A 70 26.54 -9.81 -31.36
N ASN A 71 25.66 -9.09 -32.05
CA ASN A 71 25.79 -8.78 -33.46
C ASN A 71 26.26 -7.32 -33.58
N ALA A 72 27.36 -7.09 -34.31
CA ALA A 72 27.94 -5.76 -34.51
C ALA A 72 26.91 -4.75 -35.05
N TRP A 73 25.97 -5.20 -35.89
CA TRP A 73 24.87 -4.36 -36.38
C TRP A 73 23.95 -3.90 -35.26
N ASN A 74 23.57 -4.80 -34.34
CA ASN A 74 22.67 -4.47 -33.22
C ASN A 74 23.34 -3.52 -32.22
N VAL A 75 24.66 -3.63 -32.08
CA VAL A 75 25.46 -2.79 -31.19
C VAL A 75 25.65 -1.40 -31.78
N HIS A 76 26.07 -1.30 -33.04
CA HIS A 76 26.15 -0.02 -33.75
C HIS A 76 24.80 0.71 -33.74
N TYR A 77 23.71 -0.03 -33.96
CA TYR A 77 22.36 0.52 -33.89
C TYR A 77 21.96 1.01 -32.48
N ALA A 78 22.32 0.28 -31.43
CA ALA A 78 22.05 0.70 -30.05
C ALA A 78 22.84 1.97 -29.67
N HIS A 79 24.11 2.04 -30.06
CA HIS A 79 24.96 3.23 -29.88
C HIS A 79 24.41 4.43 -30.66
N PHE A 80 23.98 4.22 -31.90
CA PHE A 80 23.37 5.25 -32.74
C PHE A 80 22.05 5.78 -32.16
N LEU A 81 21.18 4.89 -31.67
CA LEU A 81 19.93 5.27 -31.01
C LEU A 81 20.15 6.10 -29.75
N THR A 82 21.19 5.82 -28.96
CA THR A 82 21.49 6.62 -27.76
C THR A 82 21.91 8.05 -28.08
N HIS A 83 22.55 8.28 -29.24
CA HIS A 83 22.97 9.61 -29.68
C HIS A 83 21.86 10.40 -30.39
N PHE A 84 20.99 9.74 -31.15
CA PHE A 84 19.91 10.40 -31.91
C PHE A 84 18.56 10.48 -31.18
N ALA A 85 18.28 9.62 -30.19
CA ALA A 85 17.02 9.63 -29.43
C ALA A 85 16.93 10.75 -28.37
N ALA A 86 17.84 11.73 -28.38
CA ALA A 86 17.67 12.97 -27.63
C ALA A 86 16.48 13.82 -28.13
N GLY A 87 15.96 13.54 -29.33
CA GLY A 87 14.73 14.11 -29.87
C GLY A 87 13.54 13.14 -29.79
N ASN A 88 12.42 13.62 -29.24
CA ASN A 88 11.14 12.91 -29.07
C ASN A 88 10.50 12.48 -30.42
N GLN A 89 11.03 11.47 -31.10
CA GLN A 89 10.40 10.89 -32.30
C GLN A 89 10.13 9.40 -32.15
N GLY A 90 8.89 9.00 -32.46
CA GLY A 90 8.36 7.67 -32.19
C GLY A 90 8.92 6.54 -33.08
N ARG A 91 8.47 5.30 -32.82
CA ARG A 91 8.90 4.06 -33.49
C ARG A 91 8.84 4.06 -35.03
N GLY A 92 8.08 4.97 -35.65
CA GLY A 92 7.97 5.10 -37.11
C GLY A 92 9.23 5.66 -37.78
N THR A 93 9.82 6.71 -37.18
CA THR A 93 11.05 7.35 -37.68
C THR A 93 12.27 6.42 -37.58
N LEU A 94 12.22 5.45 -36.66
CA LEU A 94 13.27 4.45 -36.44
C LEU A 94 13.58 3.61 -37.69
N LYS A 95 12.58 3.26 -38.51
CA LYS A 95 12.80 2.43 -39.70
C LYS A 95 13.50 3.19 -40.83
N SER A 96 13.19 4.48 -40.96
CA SER A 96 13.80 5.37 -41.96
C SER A 96 15.27 5.63 -41.62
N LEU A 97 15.57 5.94 -40.36
CA LEU A 97 16.94 6.11 -39.85
C LEU A 97 17.80 4.84 -40.05
N VAL A 98 17.21 3.66 -39.84
CA VAL A 98 17.91 2.38 -40.06
C VAL A 98 18.31 2.19 -41.52
N HIS A 99 17.48 2.63 -42.46
CA HIS A 99 17.77 2.53 -43.88
C HIS A 99 18.85 3.53 -44.31
N GLU A 100 18.81 4.76 -43.80
CA GLU A 100 19.76 5.83 -44.14
C GLU A 100 21.19 5.53 -43.64
N HIS A 101 21.33 4.99 -42.42
CA HIS A 101 22.63 4.75 -41.80
C HIS A 101 23.17 3.32 -42.00
N ARG A 102 22.47 2.49 -42.80
CA ARG A 102 22.94 1.15 -43.16
C ARG A 102 24.23 1.19 -43.97
N ASP A 103 24.34 2.16 -44.87
CA ASP A 103 25.51 2.32 -45.73
C ASP A 103 26.74 2.81 -44.95
N GLU A 104 26.55 3.58 -43.89
CA GLU A 104 27.63 4.00 -42.98
C GLU A 104 28.22 2.81 -42.22
N TYR A 105 27.38 1.90 -41.73
CA TYR A 105 27.82 0.66 -41.10
C TYR A 105 28.55 -0.28 -42.07
N LEU A 106 28.10 -0.37 -43.32
CA LEU A 106 28.77 -1.18 -44.34
C LEU A 106 30.13 -0.59 -44.75
N ARG A 107 30.33 0.72 -44.57
CA ARG A 107 31.60 1.42 -44.80
C ARG A 107 32.56 1.34 -43.60
N LEU A 108 32.10 0.92 -42.42
CA LEU A 108 32.96 0.71 -41.27
C LEU A 108 33.89 -0.47 -41.51
N SER A 109 35.18 -0.27 -41.24
CA SER A 109 36.16 -1.36 -41.27
C SER A 109 35.84 -2.39 -40.19
N LYS A 110 36.28 -3.64 -40.42
CA LYS A 110 36.06 -4.76 -39.51
C LYS A 110 36.60 -4.47 -38.10
N ASP A 111 37.77 -3.84 -38.03
CA ASP A 111 38.42 -3.45 -36.77
C ASP A 111 37.55 -2.48 -35.96
N LYS A 112 36.94 -1.47 -36.61
CA LYS A 112 36.05 -0.53 -35.93
C LYS A 112 34.74 -1.18 -35.49
N GLN A 113 34.25 -2.20 -36.20
CA GLN A 113 33.08 -2.96 -35.79
C GLN A 113 33.37 -3.81 -34.53
N ASP A 114 34.57 -4.37 -34.43
CA ASP A 114 35.02 -5.13 -33.27
C ASP A 114 35.27 -4.24 -32.05
N ASP A 115 35.81 -3.03 -32.25
CA ASP A 115 35.97 -2.02 -31.19
C ASP A 115 34.62 -1.62 -30.57
N ILE A 116 33.63 -1.33 -31.41
CA ILE A 116 32.26 -1.00 -31.00
C ILE A 116 31.61 -2.16 -30.23
N LEU A 117 31.86 -3.41 -30.65
CA LEU A 117 31.40 -4.59 -29.94
C LEU A 117 32.00 -4.73 -28.55
N ALA A 118 33.31 -4.48 -28.41
CA ALA A 118 34.02 -4.57 -27.15
C ALA A 118 33.55 -3.50 -26.15
N GLU A 119 33.45 -2.24 -26.59
CA GLU A 119 32.96 -1.13 -25.77
C GLU A 119 31.54 -1.42 -25.24
N TYR A 120 30.66 -1.93 -26.09
CA TYR A 120 29.30 -2.27 -25.68
C TYR A 120 29.23 -3.48 -24.74
N ALA A 121 30.11 -4.46 -24.91
CA ALA A 121 30.20 -5.61 -24.01
C ALA A 121 30.57 -5.16 -22.59
N ASP A 122 31.51 -4.21 -22.46
CA ASP A 122 31.91 -3.65 -21.18
C ASP A 122 30.84 -2.73 -20.59
N TRP A 123 30.21 -1.88 -21.40
CA TRP A 123 29.04 -1.11 -20.96
C TRP A 123 27.92 -2.01 -20.41
N LYS A 124 27.67 -3.17 -21.04
CA LYS A 124 26.68 -4.14 -20.58
C LYS A 124 27.06 -4.79 -19.24
N LYS A 125 28.35 -5.06 -19.00
CA LYS A 125 28.85 -5.55 -17.70
C LYS A 125 28.63 -4.51 -16.61
N THR A 126 28.98 -3.26 -16.86
CA THR A 126 28.80 -2.14 -15.90
C THR A 126 27.32 -1.86 -15.63
N LYS A 127 26.47 -2.01 -16.64
CA LYS A 127 25.01 -1.87 -16.49
C LYS A 127 24.37 -3.02 -15.70
N ALA A 128 24.95 -4.22 -15.75
CA ALA A 128 24.49 -5.37 -14.99
C ALA A 128 24.84 -5.29 -13.50
N THR A 129 25.89 -4.55 -13.13
CA THR A 129 26.34 -4.38 -11.73
C THR A 129 25.94 -3.05 -11.09
N GLY A 130 25.50 -2.06 -11.89
CA GLY A 130 25.21 -0.72 -11.43
C GLY A 130 23.86 -0.57 -10.71
N LEU A 131 23.84 0.18 -9.60
CA LEU A 131 22.60 0.60 -8.93
C LEU A 131 21.74 1.42 -9.89
N HIS A 132 20.51 0.96 -10.16
CA HIS A 132 19.61 1.67 -11.05
C HIS A 132 19.17 3.02 -10.45
N VAL A 133 19.44 4.13 -11.15
CA VAL A 133 19.10 5.48 -10.70
C VAL A 133 17.62 5.81 -10.95
N SER A 134 17.06 5.35 -12.07
CA SER A 134 15.66 5.61 -12.45
C SER A 134 14.69 4.57 -11.90
N THR A 135 13.54 5.02 -11.42
CA THR A 135 12.41 4.17 -11.01
C THR A 135 11.95 3.23 -12.12
N LYS A 136 11.93 3.69 -13.39
CA LYS A 136 11.56 2.85 -14.54
C LYS A 136 12.54 1.70 -14.75
N SER A 137 13.83 1.96 -14.59
CA SER A 137 14.88 0.94 -14.71
C SER A 137 14.81 -0.07 -13.57
N LYS A 138 14.62 0.39 -12.31
CA LYS A 138 14.40 -0.49 -11.15
C LYS A 138 13.22 -1.44 -11.35
N VAL A 139 12.08 -0.91 -11.80
CA VAL A 139 10.88 -1.73 -12.07
C VAL A 139 11.14 -2.72 -13.22
N ASN A 140 11.80 -2.29 -14.30
CA ASN A 140 12.09 -3.17 -15.42
C ASN A 140 13.05 -4.30 -15.04
N ASP A 141 14.06 -4.02 -14.22
CA ASP A 141 15.01 -5.01 -13.74
C ASP A 141 14.37 -6.04 -12.79
N ILE A 142 13.58 -5.56 -11.81
CA ILE A 142 12.79 -6.42 -10.93
C ILE A 142 11.84 -7.30 -11.74
N THR A 143 11.12 -6.73 -12.70
CA THR A 143 10.17 -7.51 -13.52
C THR A 143 10.87 -8.51 -14.45
N GLN A 144 12.03 -8.19 -15.00
CA GLN A 144 12.82 -9.14 -15.80
C GLN A 144 13.37 -10.28 -14.95
N THR A 145 13.89 -9.97 -13.76
CA THR A 145 14.41 -10.97 -12.82
C THR A 145 13.29 -11.87 -12.30
N LEU A 146 12.15 -11.30 -11.90
CA LEU A 146 10.98 -12.08 -11.48
C LEU A 146 10.43 -12.96 -12.59
N LYS A 147 10.42 -12.48 -13.84
CA LYS A 147 10.04 -13.31 -14.99
C LYS A 147 11.03 -14.43 -15.25
N ALA A 148 12.33 -14.22 -15.06
CA ALA A 148 13.33 -15.26 -15.20
C ALA A 148 13.13 -16.37 -14.14
N VAL A 149 12.94 -15.98 -12.88
CA VAL A 149 12.65 -16.91 -11.79
C VAL A 149 11.31 -17.62 -12.02
N GLU A 150 10.27 -16.88 -12.44
CA GLU A 150 8.98 -17.49 -12.77
C GLU A 150 9.13 -18.52 -13.90
N ASN A 151 9.87 -18.21 -14.97
CA ASN A 151 10.10 -19.15 -16.07
C ASN A 151 10.87 -20.41 -15.64
N GLU A 152 11.78 -20.32 -14.66
CA GLU A 152 12.48 -21.50 -14.11
C GLU A 152 11.58 -22.38 -13.25
N VAL A 153 10.53 -21.80 -12.63
CA VAL A 153 9.65 -22.52 -11.70
C VAL A 153 8.33 -22.94 -12.36
N ARG A 154 7.79 -22.15 -13.31
CA ARG A 154 6.54 -22.41 -14.05
C ARG A 154 6.49 -21.61 -15.36
N PRO A 155 6.48 -22.24 -16.55
CA PRO A 155 6.26 -21.49 -17.78
C PRO A 155 4.83 -20.91 -17.85
N PRO A 156 4.63 -19.76 -18.53
CA PRO A 156 3.31 -19.21 -18.77
C PRO A 156 2.47 -20.19 -19.59
N PHE A 157 1.19 -20.31 -19.23
CA PHE A 157 0.17 -21.22 -19.77
C PHE A 157 -0.17 -21.00 -21.27
N ILE A 158 0.69 -20.35 -22.06
CA ILE A 158 0.44 -20.04 -23.47
C ILE A 158 1.35 -20.91 -24.35
N LEU A 159 0.73 -21.96 -24.89
CA LEU A 159 1.01 -22.65 -26.15
C LEU A 159 2.25 -22.15 -26.91
N THR A 160 3.41 -22.79 -26.73
CA THR A 160 4.25 -23.18 -27.87
C THR A 160 5.23 -24.27 -27.48
N TYR A 161 5.14 -25.37 -28.24
CA TYR A 161 6.03 -26.51 -28.24
C TYR A 161 7.50 -26.10 -28.36
N LYS A 162 8.19 -25.96 -27.23
CA LYS A 162 9.64 -26.10 -27.14
C LYS A 162 9.95 -26.96 -25.93
N LEU A 163 10.05 -28.26 -26.18
CA LEU A 163 10.66 -29.25 -25.32
C LEU A 163 12.14 -28.90 -25.12
N THR A 164 12.46 -28.21 -24.03
CA THR A 164 13.72 -28.41 -23.32
C THR A 164 13.44 -28.22 -21.84
N ASP A 165 13.52 -29.33 -21.12
CA ASP A 165 13.56 -29.53 -19.68
C ASP A 165 13.94 -28.29 -18.87
N THR A 166 13.04 -27.83 -18.00
CA THR A 166 13.35 -27.32 -16.65
C THR A 166 12.04 -26.98 -15.93
N TYR A 167 11.33 -28.00 -15.46
CA TYR A 167 10.37 -27.83 -14.37
C TYR A 167 11.06 -28.28 -13.08
N LEU A 168 11.43 -27.35 -12.18
CA LEU A 168 12.03 -27.74 -10.91
C LEU A 168 11.12 -28.75 -10.18
N ASN A 169 9.80 -28.53 -10.18
CA ASN A 169 8.85 -29.46 -9.58
C ASN A 169 8.83 -30.82 -10.30
N CYS A 170 8.77 -30.88 -11.64
CA CYS A 170 8.67 -32.18 -12.32
C CYS A 170 9.97 -33.01 -12.26
N HIS A 171 11.15 -32.38 -12.15
CA HIS A 171 12.42 -33.10 -12.05
C HIS A 171 12.85 -33.42 -10.62
N THR A 172 12.38 -32.67 -9.62
CA THR A 172 12.83 -32.84 -8.22
C THR A 172 11.70 -33.09 -7.22
N GLY A 173 10.44 -32.93 -7.61
CA GLY A 173 9.29 -32.96 -6.70
C GLY A 173 9.23 -31.77 -5.73
N THR A 174 10.04 -30.73 -5.95
CA THR A 174 10.13 -29.59 -5.05
C THR A 174 9.02 -28.58 -5.34
N GLU A 175 8.22 -28.31 -4.32
CA GLU A 175 7.17 -27.31 -4.29
C GLU A 175 7.70 -26.00 -3.68
N THR A 176 7.46 -24.85 -4.32
CA THR A 176 8.11 -23.56 -4.00
C THR A 176 7.12 -22.40 -3.94
N ILE A 177 7.36 -21.47 -3.03
CA ILE A 177 6.66 -20.18 -2.93
C ILE A 177 7.67 -19.03 -2.92
N LEU A 178 7.39 -17.98 -3.68
CA LEU A 178 8.20 -16.77 -3.79
C LEU A 178 7.34 -15.55 -3.48
N TYR A 179 7.79 -14.75 -2.51
CA TYR A 179 7.21 -13.46 -2.18
C TYR A 179 8.19 -12.36 -2.52
N THR A 180 7.72 -11.34 -3.23
CA THR A 180 8.51 -10.15 -3.52
C THR A 180 7.69 -8.92 -3.22
N MET A 181 8.15 -8.09 -2.30
CA MET A 181 7.50 -6.83 -1.95
C MET A 181 8.50 -5.69 -2.00
N ARG A 182 8.01 -4.46 -2.17
CA ARG A 182 8.85 -3.26 -2.03
C ARG A 182 9.19 -3.01 -0.56
N GLY A 183 10.43 -2.62 -0.30
CA GLY A 183 10.89 -2.16 1.03
C GLY A 183 10.91 -0.63 1.20
N SER A 184 10.66 0.14 0.13
CA SER A 184 10.59 1.60 0.17
C SER A 184 9.33 2.09 -0.54
N MET A 185 8.82 3.27 -0.14
CA MET A 185 7.72 3.96 -0.82
C MET A 185 8.10 4.48 -2.22
N ASP A 186 9.40 4.64 -2.50
CA ASP A 186 9.90 5.25 -3.75
C ASP A 186 9.76 4.33 -4.98
N LEU A 187 9.41 3.07 -4.76
CA LEU A 187 9.18 2.09 -5.81
C LEU A 187 7.66 1.86 -5.99
N PRO A 188 7.08 2.16 -7.16
CA PRO A 188 5.67 1.90 -7.45
C PRO A 188 5.45 0.45 -7.90
N LEU A 189 6.05 -0.51 -7.18
CA LEU A 189 5.88 -1.94 -7.45
C LEU A 189 4.96 -2.54 -6.39
N ARG A 190 3.85 -3.13 -6.83
CA ARG A 190 2.97 -3.90 -5.96
C ARG A 190 3.65 -5.24 -5.66
N GLY A 191 3.53 -5.71 -4.42
CA GLY A 191 4.07 -7.02 -4.09
C GLY A 191 3.49 -8.13 -4.96
N VAL A 192 4.37 -9.03 -5.38
CA VAL A 192 4.12 -10.19 -6.24
C VAL A 192 4.24 -11.45 -5.38
N ALA A 193 3.21 -12.30 -5.43
CA ALA A 193 3.23 -13.64 -4.86
C ALA A 193 3.22 -14.65 -6.00
N PHE A 194 4.12 -15.62 -5.93
CA PHE A 194 4.17 -16.78 -6.80
C PHE A 194 4.17 -18.03 -5.93
N ALA A 195 3.35 -19.02 -6.24
CA ALA A 195 3.38 -20.33 -5.58
C ALA A 195 3.19 -21.44 -6.63
N THR A 196 3.81 -22.59 -6.40
CA THR A 196 3.44 -23.85 -7.08
C THR A 196 2.11 -24.37 -6.54
N GLU A 197 1.45 -25.25 -7.30
CA GLU A 197 0.07 -25.68 -7.03
C GLU A 197 -0.08 -26.33 -5.64
N GLY A 198 0.86 -27.20 -5.24
CA GLY A 198 0.82 -27.86 -3.93
C GLY A 198 0.89 -26.87 -2.77
N VAL A 199 1.85 -25.93 -2.80
CA VAL A 199 1.96 -24.89 -1.75
C VAL A 199 0.80 -23.92 -1.81
N GLN A 200 0.30 -23.57 -3.00
CA GLN A 200 -0.83 -22.67 -3.15
C GLN A 200 -2.09 -23.25 -2.49
N HIS A 201 -2.38 -24.54 -2.70
CA HIS A 201 -3.46 -25.23 -2.03
C HIS A 201 -3.24 -25.33 -0.53
N PHE A 202 -2.01 -25.63 -0.07
CA PHE A 202 -1.70 -25.64 1.36
C PHE A 202 -1.97 -24.27 2.02
N MET A 203 -1.52 -23.18 1.40
CA MET A 203 -1.72 -21.83 1.93
C MET A 203 -3.20 -21.45 2.00
N GLY A 204 -3.99 -21.78 0.98
CA GLY A 204 -5.42 -21.49 0.95
C GLY A 204 -6.25 -22.40 1.86
N SER A 205 -6.06 -23.71 1.75
CA SER A 205 -6.91 -24.72 2.39
C SER A 205 -6.51 -25.06 3.82
N VAL A 206 -5.21 -25.14 4.11
CA VAL A 206 -4.71 -25.49 5.46
C VAL A 206 -4.47 -24.25 6.29
N MET A 207 -3.76 -23.27 5.74
CA MET A 207 -3.43 -22.05 6.48
C MET A 207 -4.57 -21.02 6.48
N GLY A 208 -5.53 -21.13 5.55
CA GLY A 208 -6.59 -20.13 5.41
C GLY A 208 -6.07 -18.74 5.02
N VAL A 209 -4.89 -18.67 4.40
CA VAL A 209 -4.20 -17.43 4.08
C VAL A 209 -4.20 -17.23 2.57
N ASP A 210 -4.79 -16.12 2.14
CA ASP A 210 -4.62 -15.64 0.77
C ASP A 210 -3.21 -15.05 0.59
N ASN A 211 -2.47 -15.61 -0.37
CA ASN A 211 -1.07 -15.24 -0.67
C ASN A 211 -0.93 -13.75 -0.99
N GLN A 212 -1.89 -13.16 -1.71
CA GLN A 212 -1.82 -11.75 -2.08
C GLN A 212 -2.04 -10.82 -0.87
N ASN A 213 -2.95 -11.20 0.03
CA ASN A 213 -3.14 -10.52 1.31
C ASN A 213 -1.91 -10.63 2.21
N LEU A 214 -1.25 -11.79 2.25
CA LEU A 214 -0.02 -11.97 3.03
C LEU A 214 1.10 -11.07 2.50
N VAL A 215 1.34 -11.05 1.18
CA VAL A 215 2.33 -10.16 0.57
C VAL A 215 2.00 -8.69 0.84
N SER A 216 0.74 -8.30 0.79
CA SER A 216 0.33 -6.92 1.12
C SER A 216 0.63 -6.56 2.58
N LYS A 217 0.50 -7.51 3.52
CA LYS A 217 0.88 -7.31 4.93
C LYS A 217 2.39 -7.23 5.09
N MET A 218 3.14 -8.09 4.39
CA MET A 218 4.61 -8.09 4.40
C MET A 218 5.16 -6.79 3.80
N GLU A 219 4.54 -6.28 2.74
CA GLU A 219 4.85 -4.97 2.14
C GLU A 219 4.59 -3.82 3.12
N GLY A 220 3.40 -3.80 3.73
CA GLY A 220 3.08 -2.81 4.75
C GLY A 220 4.07 -2.83 5.92
N PHE A 221 4.50 -4.02 6.34
CA PHE A 221 5.53 -4.19 7.36
C PHE A 221 6.90 -3.67 6.90
N ALA A 222 7.34 -4.01 5.69
CA ALA A 222 8.64 -3.59 5.17
C ALA A 222 8.74 -2.06 5.05
N VAL A 223 7.63 -1.39 4.69
CA VAL A 223 7.60 0.06 4.47
C VAL A 223 7.36 0.86 5.77
N GLN A 224 6.46 0.38 6.65
CA GLN A 224 5.98 1.17 7.81
C GLN A 224 6.10 0.44 9.16
N GLY A 225 6.77 -0.72 9.20
CA GLY A 225 6.87 -1.58 10.37
C GLY A 225 5.53 -2.14 10.83
N MET A 226 5.38 -2.42 12.13
CA MET A 226 4.16 -3.03 12.69
C MET A 226 2.86 -2.28 12.35
N LYS A 227 2.93 -0.95 12.14
CA LYS A 227 1.76 -0.15 11.78
C LYS A 227 1.21 -0.50 10.40
N GLY A 228 2.06 -0.81 9.43
CA GLY A 228 1.63 -1.15 8.07
C GLY A 228 1.09 -2.58 7.92
N ALA A 229 1.43 -3.50 8.84
CA ALA A 229 0.88 -4.85 8.85
C ALA A 229 -0.56 -4.92 9.42
N ALA A 230 -0.87 -4.04 10.38
CA ALA A 230 -2.14 -4.06 11.12
C ALA A 230 -3.30 -3.29 10.45
N THR A 231 -2.99 -2.41 9.49
CA THR A 231 -3.96 -1.50 8.86
C THR A 231 -5.01 -2.22 8.03
N ASN A 232 -4.66 -3.32 7.34
CA ASN A 232 -5.57 -3.95 6.37
C ASN A 232 -6.84 -4.56 6.98
N HIS A 233 -6.77 -5.25 8.13
CA HIS A 233 -7.98 -5.89 8.69
C HIS A 233 -8.99 -4.86 9.20
N LYS A 234 -8.52 -3.86 9.96
CA LYS A 234 -9.38 -2.78 10.47
C LYS A 234 -9.95 -1.94 9.32
N GLN A 235 -9.15 -1.67 8.28
CA GLN A 235 -9.62 -0.95 7.09
C GLN A 235 -10.65 -1.76 6.30
N GLN A 236 -10.45 -3.07 6.10
CA GLN A 236 -11.43 -3.93 5.43
C GLN A 236 -12.76 -3.99 6.18
N VAL A 237 -12.73 -4.22 7.50
CA VAL A 237 -13.93 -4.21 8.35
C VAL A 237 -14.61 -2.84 8.29
N SER A 238 -13.83 -1.74 8.34
CA SER A 238 -14.37 -0.39 8.20
C SER A 238 -15.01 -0.16 6.83
N ALA A 239 -14.41 -0.67 5.75
CA ALA A 239 -14.93 -0.54 4.39
C ALA A 239 -16.25 -1.30 4.22
N ILE A 240 -16.34 -2.53 4.72
CA ILE A 240 -17.58 -3.32 4.72
C ILE A 240 -18.66 -2.61 5.52
N ARG A 241 -18.35 -2.09 6.72
CA ARG A 241 -19.30 -1.30 7.50
C ARG A 241 -19.80 -0.07 6.76
N SER A 242 -18.94 0.64 6.02
CA SER A 242 -19.37 1.77 5.20
C SER A 242 -20.34 1.34 4.11
N LYS A 243 -20.03 0.26 3.37
CA LYS A 243 -20.94 -0.29 2.35
C LYS A 243 -22.31 -0.66 2.92
N ILE A 244 -22.35 -1.28 4.11
CA ILE A 244 -23.62 -1.61 4.77
C ILE A 244 -24.38 -0.33 5.17
N ARG A 245 -23.71 0.71 5.68
CA ARG A 245 -24.38 1.98 5.97
C ARG A 245 -24.96 2.62 4.71
N ASP A 246 -24.22 2.55 3.60
CA ASP A 246 -24.64 3.14 2.34
C ASP A 246 -25.86 2.42 1.75
N ILE A 247 -25.89 1.08 1.78
CA ILE A 247 -27.07 0.32 1.31
C ILE A 247 -28.29 0.54 2.20
N VAL A 248 -28.11 0.57 3.53
CA VAL A 248 -29.20 0.82 4.49
C VAL A 248 -29.81 2.20 4.26
N ASN A 249 -28.98 3.24 4.15
CA ASN A 249 -29.44 4.61 3.91
C ASN A 249 -30.07 4.77 2.53
N THR A 250 -29.47 4.19 1.48
CA THR A 250 -30.02 4.25 0.12
C THR A 250 -31.41 3.62 0.06
N LYS A 251 -31.58 2.43 0.65
CA LYS A 251 -32.88 1.76 0.71
C LYS A 251 -33.89 2.49 1.59
N LEU A 252 -33.42 3.11 2.69
CA LEU A 252 -34.28 3.93 3.54
C LEU A 252 -34.85 5.10 2.74
N LYS A 253 -33.98 5.90 2.10
CA LYS A 253 -34.38 7.04 1.26
C LYS A 253 -35.36 6.64 0.15
N LEU A 254 -35.13 5.49 -0.46
CA LEU A 254 -35.98 4.97 -1.52
C LEU A 254 -37.40 4.66 -1.03
N ILE A 255 -37.53 4.08 0.16
CA ILE A 255 -38.84 3.74 0.74
C ILE A 255 -39.54 4.97 1.35
N THR A 256 -38.78 5.89 1.95
CA THR A 256 -39.36 7.09 2.58
C THR A 256 -39.65 8.22 1.58
N GLY A 257 -39.05 8.19 0.38
CA GLY A 257 -39.11 9.28 -0.60
C GLY A 257 -38.34 10.54 -0.20
N ASP A 258 -37.88 10.62 1.05
CA ASP A 258 -37.10 11.74 1.60
C ASP A 258 -35.58 11.58 1.29
N PRO A 259 -34.97 12.49 0.51
CA PRO A 259 -33.54 12.42 0.18
C PRO A 259 -32.63 12.70 1.38
N ASP A 260 -33.13 13.34 2.44
CA ASP A 260 -32.36 13.66 3.66
C ASP A 260 -32.52 12.60 4.75
N ALA A 261 -33.33 11.56 4.51
CA ALA A 261 -33.47 10.45 5.44
C ALA A 261 -32.12 9.77 5.69
N LYS A 262 -31.76 9.66 6.98
CA LYS A 262 -30.51 9.04 7.42
C LYS A 262 -30.78 8.13 8.60
N MET A 263 -30.25 6.91 8.54
CA MET A 263 -30.40 5.92 9.58
C MET A 263 -29.78 6.40 10.90
N GLN A 264 -30.57 6.34 11.97
CA GLN A 264 -30.14 6.67 13.33
C GLN A 264 -30.39 5.47 14.24
N TRP A 265 -29.33 4.74 14.59
CA TRP A 265 -29.43 3.54 15.41
C TRP A 265 -29.87 3.82 16.85
N THR A 266 -29.31 4.87 17.49
CA THR A 266 -29.61 5.23 18.89
C THR A 266 -31.04 5.72 19.10
N HIS A 267 -31.63 6.35 18.10
CA HIS A 267 -32.99 6.89 18.14
C HIS A 267 -33.85 6.22 17.06
N TYR A 268 -33.64 4.92 16.83
CA TYR A 268 -34.28 4.18 15.76
C TYR A 268 -35.80 4.27 15.84
N PHE A 269 -36.35 3.96 17.02
CA PHE A 269 -37.80 3.96 17.20
C PHE A 269 -38.42 5.34 16.91
N HIS A 270 -37.86 6.41 17.49
CA HIS A 270 -38.43 7.75 17.34
C HIS A 270 -38.20 8.38 15.95
N ASN A 271 -36.95 8.37 15.48
CA ASN A 271 -36.58 9.11 14.28
C ASN A 271 -36.77 8.33 12.99
N ILE A 272 -36.91 7.00 13.07
CA ILE A 272 -37.15 6.13 11.91
C ILE A 272 -38.57 5.56 11.96
N VAL A 273 -38.90 4.77 12.97
CA VAL A 273 -40.20 4.07 13.04
C VAL A 273 -41.36 5.04 13.21
N GLN A 274 -41.31 5.95 14.18
CA GLN A 274 -42.41 6.89 14.44
C GLN A 274 -42.51 8.00 13.39
N ARG A 275 -41.38 8.47 12.85
CA ARG A 275 -41.37 9.55 11.86
C ARG A 275 -41.77 9.10 10.45
N TYR A 276 -41.26 7.95 10.02
CA TYR A 276 -41.42 7.49 8.64
C TYR A 276 -42.31 6.25 8.52
N GLN A 277 -42.79 5.68 9.65
CA GLN A 277 -43.63 4.47 9.68
C GLN A 277 -42.98 3.29 8.94
N VAL A 278 -41.68 3.13 9.07
CA VAL A 278 -40.91 2.04 8.44
C VAL A 278 -40.12 1.26 9.47
N THR A 279 -40.08 -0.06 9.29
CA THR A 279 -39.32 -0.98 10.15
C THR A 279 -38.40 -1.87 9.32
N ILE A 280 -37.33 -2.39 9.93
CA ILE A 280 -36.44 -3.37 9.28
C ILE A 280 -37.00 -4.77 9.57
N LYS A 281 -37.27 -5.55 8.52
CA LYS A 281 -37.64 -6.97 8.64
C LYS A 281 -36.50 -7.86 8.14
N GLY A 282 -36.40 -9.05 8.74
CA GLY A 282 -35.42 -10.09 8.38
C GLY A 282 -34.04 -9.93 9.01
N TRP A 283 -33.89 -9.07 10.02
CA TRP A 283 -32.62 -8.92 10.74
C TRP A 283 -32.24 -10.23 11.42
N PRO A 284 -30.98 -10.69 11.34
CA PRO A 284 -30.60 -11.99 11.85
C PRO A 284 -30.42 -12.01 13.37
N ASP A 285 -30.87 -13.10 14.02
CA ASP A 285 -30.89 -13.23 15.49
C ASP A 285 -29.50 -13.27 16.14
N ASN A 286 -28.48 -13.68 15.38
CA ASN A 286 -27.12 -13.79 15.87
C ASN A 286 -26.38 -12.45 15.97
N ILE A 287 -26.96 -11.34 15.46
CA ILE A 287 -26.33 -10.01 15.48
C ILE A 287 -27.25 -9.05 16.24
N PRO A 288 -26.78 -8.47 17.37
CA PRO A 288 -27.54 -7.47 18.11
C PRO A 288 -27.99 -6.33 17.21
N PHE A 289 -29.26 -5.92 17.33
CA PHE A 289 -29.81 -4.80 16.56
C PHE A 289 -29.29 -3.47 17.13
N ALA A 290 -28.09 -3.07 16.70
CA ALA A 290 -27.41 -1.86 17.15
C ALA A 290 -26.54 -1.28 16.03
N ASN A 291 -25.87 -0.16 16.32
CA ASN A 291 -24.90 0.41 15.39
C ASN A 291 -23.82 -0.63 15.03
N LEU A 292 -23.49 -0.75 13.75
CA LEU A 292 -22.53 -1.75 13.21
C LEU A 292 -21.14 -1.73 13.88
N SER A 293 -20.75 -0.64 14.53
CA SER A 293 -19.50 -0.60 15.32
C SER A 293 -19.61 -1.32 16.67
N GLN A 294 -20.82 -1.40 17.23
CA GLN A 294 -21.14 -2.08 18.49
C GLN A 294 -21.69 -3.50 18.25
N ALA A 295 -22.43 -3.71 17.15
CA ALA A 295 -23.13 -4.96 16.87
C ALA A 295 -22.20 -6.13 16.50
N SER A 296 -21.18 -5.91 15.67
CA SER A 296 -20.20 -6.96 15.35
C SER A 296 -18.84 -6.40 14.95
N SER A 297 -17.78 -7.10 15.37
CA SER A 297 -16.39 -6.88 14.93
C SER A 297 -15.88 -7.99 14.01
N ALA A 298 -16.61 -9.10 13.90
CA ALA A 298 -16.25 -10.24 13.09
C ALA A 298 -16.58 -9.97 11.62
N ARG A 299 -15.58 -10.19 10.75
CA ARG A 299 -15.72 -10.04 9.30
C ARG A 299 -16.82 -10.92 8.67
N PRO A 300 -16.92 -12.24 8.97
CA PRO A 300 -17.92 -13.08 8.32
C PRO A 300 -19.36 -12.63 8.61
N ASP A 301 -19.64 -12.14 9.82
CA ASP A 301 -20.96 -11.61 10.17
C ASP A 301 -21.33 -10.38 9.35
N LEU A 302 -20.37 -9.47 9.14
CA LEU A 302 -20.58 -8.25 8.35
C LEU A 302 -20.73 -8.56 6.85
N GLU A 303 -19.97 -9.52 6.32
CA GLU A 303 -20.13 -9.99 4.94
C GLU A 303 -21.50 -10.64 4.74
N MET A 304 -21.91 -11.53 5.66
CA MET A 304 -23.25 -12.12 5.65
C MET A 304 -24.33 -11.04 5.71
N LEU A 305 -24.21 -10.06 6.61
CA LEU A 305 -25.18 -8.98 6.74
C LEU A 305 -25.29 -8.18 5.44
N TYR A 306 -24.15 -7.85 4.82
CA TYR A 306 -24.10 -7.16 3.53
C TYR A 306 -24.80 -7.98 2.43
N SER A 307 -24.48 -9.28 2.30
CA SER A 307 -25.12 -10.16 1.33
C SER A 307 -26.63 -10.28 1.54
N LYS A 308 -27.10 -10.36 2.78
CA LYS A 308 -28.55 -10.39 3.10
C LYS A 308 -29.26 -9.10 2.73
N TRP A 309 -28.58 -7.95 2.84
CA TRP A 309 -29.10 -6.68 2.35
C TRP A 309 -29.15 -6.64 0.82
N GLU A 310 -28.14 -7.15 0.11
CA GLU A 310 -28.17 -7.22 -1.37
C GLU A 310 -29.25 -8.18 -1.89
N SER A 311 -29.40 -9.35 -1.26
CA SER A 311 -30.38 -10.36 -1.64
C SER A 311 -31.81 -10.04 -1.19
N ASN A 312 -32.06 -8.84 -0.67
CA ASN A 312 -33.36 -8.39 -0.12
C ASN A 312 -33.94 -9.30 0.98
N GLN A 313 -33.11 -10.10 1.65
CA GLN A 313 -33.55 -10.86 2.83
C GLN A 313 -33.77 -9.93 4.02
N ILE A 314 -32.94 -8.90 4.13
CA ILE A 314 -33.16 -7.77 5.03
C ILE A 314 -33.67 -6.61 4.19
N GLN A 315 -34.84 -6.10 4.56
CA GLN A 315 -35.49 -5.00 3.86
C GLN A 315 -36.25 -4.09 4.80
N TRP A 316 -36.39 -2.85 4.37
CA TRP A 316 -37.32 -1.91 4.98
C TRP A 316 -38.74 -2.31 4.58
N LYS A 317 -39.64 -2.36 5.55
CA LYS A 317 -41.08 -2.57 5.35
C LYS A 317 -41.83 -1.34 5.85
N VAL A 318 -42.74 -0.83 5.04
CA VAL A 318 -43.74 0.17 5.46
C VAL A 318 -44.71 -0.52 6.42
N LEU A 319 -44.96 0.12 7.56
CA LEU A 319 -45.93 -0.32 8.55
C LEU A 319 -47.33 0.15 8.14
N THR A 320 -48.32 -0.69 8.36
CA THR A 320 -49.71 -0.24 8.37
C THR A 320 -50.01 0.48 9.68
N ASP A 321 -51.08 1.29 9.70
CA ASP A 321 -51.47 2.03 10.91
C ASP A 321 -51.74 1.09 12.10
N GLU A 322 -52.31 -0.09 11.84
CA GLU A 322 -52.54 -1.15 12.83
C GLU A 322 -51.23 -1.71 13.39
N GLU A 323 -50.29 -2.10 12.50
CA GLU A 323 -48.96 -2.60 12.91
C GLU A 323 -48.17 -1.52 13.69
N PHE A 324 -48.36 -0.25 13.33
CA PHE A 324 -47.71 0.87 14.01
C PHE A 324 -48.25 1.06 15.43
N VAL A 325 -49.56 1.01 15.63
CA VAL A 325 -50.19 1.14 16.95
C VAL A 325 -49.73 0.01 17.88
N GLU A 326 -49.68 -1.23 17.38
CA GLU A 326 -49.19 -2.37 18.15
C GLU A 326 -47.71 -2.21 18.55
N LEU A 327 -46.84 -1.84 17.59
CA LEU A 327 -45.42 -1.62 17.88
C LEU A 327 -45.21 -0.46 18.86
N HIS A 328 -46.01 0.60 18.74
CA HIS A 328 -45.97 1.73 19.67
C HIS A 328 -46.41 1.35 21.08
N SER A 329 -47.47 0.54 21.22
CA SER A 329 -47.91 0.03 22.53
C SER A 329 -46.84 -0.85 23.17
N ASN A 330 -46.32 -1.83 22.41
CA ASN A 330 -45.27 -2.75 22.90
C ASN A 330 -44.00 -2.00 23.33
N HIS A 331 -43.58 -1.00 22.56
CA HIS A 331 -42.41 -0.21 22.92
C HIS A 331 -42.65 0.64 24.18
N GLN A 332 -43.86 1.20 24.35
CA GLN A 332 -44.20 1.94 25.56
C GLN A 332 -44.20 1.02 26.78
N GLU A 333 -44.75 -0.20 26.67
CA GLU A 333 -44.71 -1.20 27.74
C GLU A 333 -43.28 -1.66 28.08
N GLN A 334 -42.36 -1.67 27.12
CA GLN A 334 -40.94 -1.98 27.36
C GLN A 334 -40.20 -0.83 28.05
N ILE A 335 -40.57 0.42 27.75
CA ILE A 335 -40.09 1.59 28.51
C ILE A 335 -40.61 1.53 29.94
N ASP A 336 -41.90 1.23 30.12
CA ASP A 336 -42.54 1.21 31.44
C ASP A 336 -42.00 0.07 32.33
N ARG A 337 -41.49 -1.01 31.71
CA ARG A 337 -40.78 -2.11 32.38
C ARG A 337 -39.28 -1.83 32.63
N ASP A 338 -38.76 -0.66 32.26
CA ASP A 338 -37.35 -0.29 32.30
C ASP A 338 -36.41 -1.24 31.49
N GLU A 339 -36.94 -2.03 30.56
CA GLU A 339 -36.16 -2.95 29.71
C GLU A 339 -35.38 -2.19 28.62
N ILE A 340 -35.88 -1.01 28.21
CA ILE A 340 -35.27 -0.16 27.18
C ILE A 340 -35.07 1.26 27.72
N ILE A 341 -33.83 1.77 27.61
CA ILE A 341 -33.50 3.15 27.98
C ILE A 341 -33.96 4.08 26.87
N ASP A 342 -35.03 4.85 27.11
CA ASP A 342 -35.41 5.93 26.21
C ASP A 342 -34.38 7.08 26.33
N HIS A 343 -33.60 7.28 25.28
CA HIS A 343 -32.64 8.37 25.17
C HIS A 343 -33.31 9.74 24.91
N ARG A 344 -34.41 10.05 25.61
CA ARG A 344 -35.01 11.38 25.59
C ARG A 344 -33.99 12.38 26.12
N ARG A 345 -33.76 13.43 25.34
CA ARG A 345 -32.96 14.56 25.79
C ARG A 345 -33.63 15.15 27.03
N ARG A 346 -32.99 14.99 28.18
CA ARG A 346 -33.45 15.58 29.44
C ARG A 346 -33.75 17.06 29.21
N THR A 347 -34.95 17.47 29.56
CA THR A 347 -35.35 18.88 29.50
C THR A 347 -34.31 19.68 30.27
N ARG A 348 -33.74 20.71 29.64
CA ARG A 348 -32.73 21.52 30.33
C ARG A 348 -33.35 22.11 31.59
N SER A 349 -32.60 22.12 32.69
CA SER A 349 -33.07 22.58 34.00
C SER A 349 -33.47 24.06 34.03
N ASP A 350 -33.05 24.83 33.03
CA ASP A 350 -33.36 26.25 32.85
C ASP A 350 -34.55 26.49 31.89
N LYS A 351 -35.14 25.44 31.31
CA LYS A 351 -36.28 25.57 30.40
C LYS A 351 -37.52 25.99 31.19
N GLY A 352 -37.93 27.25 31.01
CA GLY A 352 -39.05 27.87 31.73
C GLY A 352 -38.62 28.76 32.90
N THR A 353 -37.33 28.75 33.28
CA THR A 353 -36.81 29.63 34.32
C THR A 353 -36.58 31.01 33.73
N LYS A 354 -37.33 32.01 34.20
CA LYS A 354 -37.16 33.42 33.80
C LYS A 354 -35.70 33.81 34.13
N ARG A 355 -34.88 34.05 33.09
CA ARG A 355 -33.51 34.50 33.28
C ARG A 355 -33.56 35.77 34.12
N LYS A 356 -32.92 35.76 35.30
CA LYS A 356 -32.78 36.97 36.11
C LYS A 356 -32.06 38.00 35.23
N GLY A 357 -32.79 39.05 34.84
CA GLY A 357 -32.19 40.20 34.17
C GLY A 357 -31.05 40.71 35.04
N ALA A 358 -29.89 40.93 34.43
CA ALA A 358 -28.72 41.40 35.15
C ALA A 358 -29.02 42.75 35.80
N THR A 359 -29.34 42.75 37.08
CA THR A 359 -29.27 43.96 37.90
C THR A 359 -27.80 44.34 38.00
N ALA A 360 -27.49 45.53 37.50
CA ALA A 360 -26.17 46.13 37.43
C ALA A 360 -25.55 46.27 38.84
N ALA A 361 -24.89 45.23 39.33
CA ALA A 361 -24.05 45.27 40.53
C ALA A 361 -23.11 44.06 40.60
N ASN A 362 -22.16 43.96 39.65
CA ASN A 362 -20.78 43.46 39.89
C ASN A 362 -20.04 43.24 38.54
N PRO A 363 -19.03 44.07 38.21
CA PRO A 363 -18.25 43.94 36.98
C PRO A 363 -17.04 43.03 37.21
N SER A 364 -17.23 41.74 37.47
CA SER A 364 -16.09 40.84 37.67
C SER A 364 -16.36 39.40 37.23
N ARG A 365 -16.64 39.22 35.94
CA ARG A 365 -16.18 38.06 35.12
C ARG A 365 -16.85 38.09 33.74
N CYS A 366 -16.56 39.14 32.96
CA CYS A 366 -16.72 39.04 31.52
C CYS A 366 -15.46 38.32 31.00
N LYS A 367 -15.60 37.05 30.59
CA LYS A 367 -14.52 36.31 29.92
C LYS A 367 -14.20 37.05 28.62
N LYS A 368 -13.05 37.71 28.57
CA LYS A 368 -12.51 38.34 27.36
C LYS A 368 -12.44 37.28 26.26
N TYR A 369 -13.26 37.46 25.24
CA TYR A 369 -13.03 36.86 23.94
C TYR A 369 -11.76 37.55 23.39
N LYS A 370 -10.71 36.76 23.12
CA LYS A 370 -9.50 37.24 22.45
C LYS A 370 -9.84 37.32 20.95
N SER A 371 -10.18 38.49 20.46
CA SER A 371 -10.20 38.78 19.03
C SER A 371 -8.76 38.87 18.51
N SER A 372 -8.54 38.41 17.29
CA SER A 372 -7.28 38.46 16.55
C SER A 372 -6.83 39.92 16.35
N GLU A 373 -5.60 40.20 16.73
CA GLU A 373 -4.90 41.46 16.54
C GLU A 373 -4.54 41.61 15.05
N THR A 374 -5.05 42.68 14.44
CA THR A 374 -4.64 43.21 13.14
C THR A 374 -3.26 43.82 13.29
N VAL A 375 -2.28 43.35 12.51
CA VAL A 375 -0.99 44.03 12.37
C VAL A 375 -1.16 45.05 11.24
N GLU A 376 -0.99 46.32 11.59
CA GLU A 376 -0.80 47.40 10.63
C GLU A 376 0.61 47.25 10.04
N ASP A 377 0.67 47.12 8.71
CA ASP A 377 1.89 47.36 7.95
C ASP A 377 2.14 48.87 7.99
N ASP A 378 3.27 49.29 8.54
CA ASP A 378 3.82 50.60 8.24
C ASP A 378 5.34 50.53 8.04
N ASP A 379 5.71 51.14 6.94
CA ASP A 379 6.99 51.19 6.23
C ASP A 379 7.94 52.19 6.91
N HIS A 380 9.26 51.94 6.84
CA HIS A 380 10.36 52.91 6.62
C HIS A 380 11.73 52.52 7.23
N SER A 381 12.61 52.10 6.32
CA SER A 381 13.93 52.68 5.94
C SER A 381 15.05 53.04 6.95
N ASP A 382 16.25 52.74 6.44
CA ASP A 382 17.59 53.34 6.66
C ASP A 382 18.46 52.83 7.84
N GLU A 383 19.38 51.90 7.53
CA GLU A 383 20.83 52.18 7.31
C GLU A 383 21.57 50.94 6.76
#